data_AF-A0A494G9A4-F1
#
_entry.id   AF-A0A494G9A4-F1
#
_cell.length_a   1.000
_cell.length_b   1.000
_cell.length_c   1.000
_cell.angle_alpha   90.00
_cell.angle_beta   90.00
_cell.angle_gamma   90.00
#
_symmetry.space_group_name_H-M   'P 1'
#
loop_
_entity.id
_entity.type
_entity.pdbx_description
1 polymer ?
#
loop_
_entity_poly.entity_id
_entity_poly.type
_entity_poly.pdbx_seq_one_letter_code
_entity_poly.pdbx_strand_id
1 'polypeptide(L)'
;MEIGDGSDDAEDNHIAYDVTYVEDIPQQGSDFLDCGIYLLAFAEYLSEGEGIPVKYLDSKLHRIRYGALLWEYAMKKMKDGAVSDNEAPPRRMRTPARIDNSQLVVID
;
A
#
# COMPACT_ATOMS: atom_id res chain seq x y z
N MET A 1 -37.96 22.08 32.61
CA MET A 1 -37.32 20.81 32.25
C MET A 1 -36.59 21.08 30.96
N GLU A 2 -35.27 21.29 31.06
CA GLU A 2 -34.46 21.75 29.94
C GLU A 2 -34.24 20.60 28.95
N ILE A 3 -34.41 20.90 27.67
CA ILE A 3 -34.08 20.01 26.58
C ILE A 3 -32.55 20.07 26.47
N GLY A 4 -31.90 18.99 26.92
CA GLY A 4 -30.46 18.84 26.80
C GLY A 4 -30.06 18.88 25.33
N ASP A 5 -29.22 19.84 25.01
CA ASP A 5 -28.43 19.90 23.79
C ASP A 5 -27.48 18.69 23.77
N GLY A 6 -27.90 17.64 23.05
CA GLY A 6 -27.04 16.52 22.71
C GLY A 6 -26.24 16.89 21.48
N SER A 7 -25.22 17.73 21.67
CA SER A 7 -24.19 17.91 20.66
C SER A 7 -23.33 16.64 20.65
N ASP A 8 -23.72 15.68 19.80
CA ASP A 8 -22.82 14.61 19.34
C ASP A 8 -21.77 15.25 18.41
N ASP A 9 -20.93 16.10 18.98
CA ASP A 9 -19.73 16.59 18.35
C ASP A 9 -18.72 15.45 18.39
N ALA A 10 -18.83 14.55 17.41
CA ALA A 10 -17.75 13.64 17.08
C ALA A 10 -16.55 14.53 16.71
N GLU A 11 -15.65 14.75 17.66
CA GLU A 11 -14.36 15.40 17.44
C GLU A 11 -13.67 14.66 16.29
N ASP A 12 -13.72 15.28 15.12
CA ASP A 12 -12.90 14.93 13.97
C ASP A 12 -11.46 15.22 14.40
N ASN A 13 -10.84 14.21 15.01
CA ASN A 13 -9.44 14.22 15.40
C ASN A 13 -8.63 14.26 14.10
N HIS A 14 -8.45 15.47 13.59
CA HIS A 14 -7.68 15.80 12.41
C HIS A 14 -6.19 15.60 12.74
N ILE A 15 -5.78 14.34 12.87
CA ILE A 15 -4.40 13.94 13.14
C ILE A 15 -3.61 14.24 11.88
N ALA A 16 -2.80 15.30 11.92
CA ALA A 16 -1.86 15.60 10.86
C ALA A 16 -0.76 14.52 10.83
N TYR A 17 -0.48 14.01 9.63
CA TYR A 17 0.63 13.09 9.41
C TYR A 17 1.91 13.87 9.13
N ASP A 18 3.03 13.40 9.68
CA ASP A 18 4.35 13.87 9.28
C ASP A 18 4.68 13.26 7.90
N VAL A 19 5.01 14.12 6.93
CA VAL A 19 5.25 13.73 5.53
C VAL A 19 6.65 14.17 5.15
N THR A 20 7.50 13.18 4.86
CA THR A 20 8.88 13.41 4.42
C THR A 20 9.01 13.10 2.93
N TYR A 21 9.51 14.06 2.16
CA TYR A 21 9.90 13.83 0.77
C TYR A 21 11.28 13.21 0.71
N VAL A 22 11.43 12.18 -0.12
CA VAL A 22 12.69 11.49 -0.34
C VAL A 22 13.07 11.64 -1.81
N GLU A 23 14.25 12.22 -2.04
CA GLU A 23 14.80 12.50 -3.37
C GLU A 23 15.67 11.33 -3.87
N ASP A 24 16.09 11.40 -5.14
CA ASP A 24 17.01 10.44 -5.78
C ASP A 24 16.59 8.97 -5.70
N ILE A 25 15.28 8.77 -5.60
CA ILE A 25 14.65 7.47 -5.63
C ILE A 25 14.82 6.85 -7.03
N PRO A 26 15.37 5.63 -7.15
CA PRO A 26 15.38 4.91 -8.41
C PRO A 26 13.95 4.74 -8.94
N GLN A 27 13.67 5.23 -10.14
CA GLN A 27 12.36 5.07 -10.79
C GLN A 27 12.48 4.14 -12.00
N GLN A 28 11.38 3.45 -12.31
CA GLN A 28 11.30 2.68 -13.55
C GLN A 28 11.34 3.63 -14.75
N GLY A 29 12.04 3.25 -15.82
CA GLY A 29 11.92 3.94 -17.11
C GLY A 29 10.58 3.63 -17.77
N SER A 30 10.18 4.46 -18.74
CA SER A 30 8.92 4.32 -19.50
C SER A 30 8.78 2.96 -20.21
N ASP A 31 9.91 2.34 -20.54
CA ASP A 31 9.96 1.13 -21.37
C ASP A 31 9.96 -0.16 -20.53
N PHE A 32 9.85 -0.03 -19.20
CA PHE A 32 9.88 -1.16 -18.26
C PHE A 32 8.48 -1.44 -17.67
N LEU A 33 8.22 -2.71 -17.35
CA LEU A 33 6.98 -3.19 -16.73
C LEU A 33 7.21 -3.69 -15.30
N ASP A 34 8.20 -3.11 -14.62
CA ASP A 34 8.72 -3.58 -13.32
C ASP A 34 8.22 -2.73 -12.14
N CYS A 35 7.14 -1.95 -12.30
CA CYS A 35 6.63 -1.02 -11.27
C CYS A 35 6.48 -1.64 -9.87
N GLY A 36 5.99 -2.88 -9.82
CA GLY A 36 5.83 -3.62 -8.56
C GLY A 36 7.16 -3.96 -7.89
N ILE A 37 8.21 -4.20 -8.67
CA ILE A 37 9.56 -4.47 -8.16
C ILE A 37 10.14 -3.23 -7.48
N TYR A 38 9.96 -2.06 -8.10
CA TYR A 38 10.36 -0.79 -7.49
C TYR A 38 9.58 -0.54 -6.19
N LEU A 39 8.26 -0.73 -6.20
CA LEU A 39 7.43 -0.58 -5.00
C LEU A 39 7.87 -1.53 -3.86
N LEU A 40 8.14 -2.80 -4.18
CA LEU A 40 8.62 -3.79 -3.21
C LEU A 40 9.97 -3.39 -2.62
N ALA A 41 10.90 -2.95 -3.46
CA ALA A 41 12.21 -2.48 -3.00
C ALA A 41 12.07 -1.29 -2.02
N PHE A 42 11.15 -0.35 -2.28
CA PHE A 42 10.87 0.74 -1.33
C PHE A 42 10.23 0.27 -0.03
N ALA A 43 9.33 -0.69 -0.08
CA ALA A 43 8.70 -1.22 1.13
C ALA A 43 9.71 -1.98 2.01
N GLU A 44 10.56 -2.82 1.41
CA GLU A 44 11.65 -3.54 2.08
C GLU A 44 12.61 -2.54 2.73
N TYR A 45 13.02 -1.55 1.96
CA TYR A 45 13.82 -0.42 2.43
C TYR A 45 13.24 0.27 3.67
N LEU A 46 11.99 0.74 3.61
CA LEU A 46 11.33 1.45 4.70
C LEU A 46 11.15 0.55 5.94
N SER A 47 11.01 -0.76 5.72
CA SER A 47 10.83 -1.74 6.79
C SER A 47 12.14 -2.05 7.52
N GLU A 48 13.27 -2.05 6.80
CA GLU A 48 14.60 -2.30 7.37
C GLU A 48 15.24 -1.05 7.99
N GLY A 49 14.75 0.14 7.65
CA GLY A 49 15.22 1.41 8.23
C GLY A 49 16.63 1.80 7.77
N GLU A 50 17.15 1.17 6.72
CA GLU A 50 18.40 1.59 6.08
C GLU A 50 18.19 2.88 5.26
N GLY A 51 19.17 3.36 4.48
CA GLY A 51 19.04 4.49 3.51
C GLY A 51 18.85 4.01 2.06
N ILE A 52 18.04 4.69 1.21
CA ILE A 52 17.72 4.15 -0.14
C ILE A 52 19.03 4.06 -0.90
N PRO A 53 19.44 2.87 -1.36
CA PRO A 53 20.65 2.78 -2.17
C PRO A 53 20.40 3.56 -3.46
N VAL A 54 21.11 4.67 -3.65
CA VAL A 54 21.06 5.48 -4.88
C VAL A 54 21.58 4.70 -6.11
N LYS A 55 22.04 3.46 -5.91
CA LYS A 55 22.44 2.55 -6.98
C LYS A 55 21.23 2.04 -7.75
N TYR A 56 21.45 1.78 -9.04
CA TYR A 56 20.45 1.20 -9.93
C TYR A 56 19.87 -0.09 -9.35
N LEU A 57 18.54 -0.11 -9.15
CA LEU A 57 17.79 -1.32 -8.82
C LEU A 57 17.84 -2.28 -10.01
N ASP A 58 18.49 -3.43 -9.86
CA ASP A 58 18.47 -4.48 -10.88
C ASP A 58 17.10 -5.16 -10.90
N SER A 59 16.16 -4.57 -11.64
CA SER A 59 14.78 -5.06 -11.72
C SER A 59 14.71 -6.49 -12.24
N LYS A 60 15.61 -6.88 -13.14
CA LYS A 60 15.67 -8.22 -13.73
C LYS A 60 16.06 -9.26 -12.68
N LEU A 61 17.10 -8.99 -11.88
CA LEU A 61 17.51 -9.88 -10.79
C LEU A 61 16.39 -10.05 -9.76
N HIS A 62 15.77 -8.94 -9.35
CA HIS A 62 14.67 -8.96 -8.38
C HIS A 62 13.46 -9.73 -8.90
N ARG A 63 13.09 -9.55 -10.18
CA ARG A 63 12.00 -10.31 -10.82
C ARG A 63 12.25 -11.82 -10.79
N ILE A 64 13.48 -12.27 -11.05
CA ILE A 64 13.84 -13.69 -10.96
C ILE A 64 13.71 -14.18 -9.52
N ARG A 65 14.27 -13.44 -8.55
CA ARG A 65 14.26 -13.82 -7.13
C ARG A 65 12.84 -13.88 -6.56
N TYR A 66 12.05 -12.83 -6.70
CA TYR A 66 10.68 -12.81 -6.21
C TYR A 66 9.77 -13.76 -6.99
N GLY A 67 9.99 -13.92 -8.30
CA GLY A 67 9.28 -14.91 -9.10
C GLY A 67 9.46 -16.33 -8.57
N ALA A 68 10.70 -16.72 -8.22
CA ALA A 68 10.98 -18.02 -7.61
C ALA A 68 10.32 -18.17 -6.23
N LEU A 69 10.37 -17.14 -5.38
CA LEU A 69 9.73 -17.17 -4.06
C LEU A 69 8.20 -17.30 -4.15
N LEU A 70 7.57 -16.55 -5.05
CA LEU A 70 6.13 -16.61 -5.29
C LEU A 70 5.71 -17.99 -5.82
N TRP A 71 6.52 -18.58 -6.71
CA TRP A 71 6.29 -19.92 -7.21
C TRP A 71 6.31 -20.97 -6.10
N GLU A 72 7.37 -20.98 -5.27
CA GLU A 72 7.50 -21.90 -4.15
C GLU A 72 6.34 -21.75 -3.14
N TYR A 73 5.96 -20.51 -2.83
CA TYR A 73 4.83 -20.24 -1.95
C TYR A 73 3.50 -20.74 -2.55
N ALA A 74 3.24 -20.48 -3.83
CA ALA A 74 2.04 -20.96 -4.51
C ALA A 74 1.97 -22.50 -4.52
N MET A 75 3.09 -23.17 -4.79
CA MET A 75 3.19 -24.63 -4.75
C MET A 75 2.89 -25.20 -3.35
N LYS A 76 3.43 -24.57 -2.30
CA LYS A 76 3.13 -24.93 -0.91
C LYS A 76 1.64 -24.76 -0.60
N LYS A 77 1.03 -23.63 -1.01
CA LYS A 77 -0.40 -23.36 -0.81
C LYS A 77 -1.30 -24.36 -1.50
N MET A 78 -0.97 -24.76 -2.73
CA MET A 78 -1.68 -25.80 -3.45
C MET A 78 -1.61 -27.15 -2.74
N LYS A 79 -0.42 -27.52 -2.23
CA LYS A 79 -0.23 -28.77 -1.49
C LYS A 79 -1.01 -28.79 -0.18
N ASP A 80 -1.06 -27.66 0.51
CA ASP A 80 -1.77 -27.51 1.78
C ASP A 80 -3.30 -27.38 1.59
N GLY A 81 -3.80 -27.39 0.35
CA GLY A 81 -5.22 -27.23 0.04
C GLY A 81 -5.77 -25.86 0.42
N ALA A 82 -4.90 -24.83 0.48
CA ALA A 82 -5.30 -23.50 0.88
C ALA A 82 -6.23 -22.86 -0.16
N VAL A 83 -7.31 -22.25 0.32
CA VAL A 83 -8.24 -21.46 -0.49
C VAL A 83 -7.93 -19.99 -0.27
N SER A 84 -8.22 -19.13 -1.25
CA SER A 84 -7.86 -17.70 -1.27
C SER A 84 -8.20 -16.96 0.03
N ASP A 85 -9.32 -17.30 0.66
CA ASP A 85 -9.83 -16.57 1.83
C ASP A 85 -9.17 -17.00 3.15
N ASN A 86 -8.32 -18.04 3.15
CA ASN A 86 -7.77 -18.61 4.37
C ASN A 86 -6.81 -17.67 5.12
N GLU A 87 -6.14 -16.77 4.39
CA GLU A 87 -5.22 -15.76 4.97
C GLU A 87 -5.74 -14.33 4.82
N ALA A 88 -6.93 -14.16 4.22
CA ALA A 88 -7.51 -12.85 4.09
C ALA A 88 -7.84 -12.30 5.49
N PRO A 89 -7.43 -11.06 5.83
CA PRO A 89 -7.93 -10.43 7.03
C PRO A 89 -9.47 -10.34 6.96
N PRO A 90 -10.17 -10.31 8.11
CA PRO A 90 -11.62 -10.21 8.14
C PRO A 90 -12.08 -9.09 7.21
N ARG A 91 -12.98 -9.40 6.27
CA ARG A 91 -13.52 -8.39 5.36
C ARG A 91 -14.09 -7.26 6.21
N ARG A 92 -13.43 -6.10 6.19
CA ARG A 92 -14.05 -4.88 6.68
C ARG A 92 -15.21 -4.59 5.73
N MET A 93 -16.44 -4.70 6.23
CA MET A 93 -17.59 -4.14 5.54
C MET A 93 -17.33 -2.64 5.41
N ARG A 94 -16.96 -2.19 4.21
CA ARG A 94 -16.94 -0.77 3.90
C ARG A 94 -18.40 -0.35 3.78
N THR A 95 -18.90 0.41 4.74
CA THR A 95 -20.06 1.28 4.49
C THR A 95 -19.61 2.23 3.38
N PRO A 96 -20.32 2.32 2.24
CA PRO A 96 -19.97 3.31 1.23
C PRO A 96 -20.04 4.68 1.89
N ALA A 97 -18.89 5.35 1.98
CA ALA A 97 -18.86 6.74 2.41
C ALA A 97 -19.69 7.54 1.40
N ARG A 98 -20.59 8.39 1.89
CA ARG A 98 -21.32 9.33 1.06
C ARG A 98 -20.28 10.28 0.45
N ILE A 99 -20.00 10.12 -0.84
CA ILE A 99 -19.09 11.01 -1.56
C ILE A 99 -19.84 12.33 -1.74
N ASP A 100 -19.39 13.38 -1.07
CA ASP A 100 -19.80 14.74 -1.38
C ASP A 100 -18.98 15.24 -2.58
N ASN A 101 -19.66 15.43 -3.70
CA ASN A 101 -19.04 15.89 -4.95
C ASN A 101 -18.59 17.35 -4.88
N SER A 102 -18.82 18.06 -3.78
CA SER A 102 -18.35 19.44 -3.57
C SER A 102 -16.81 19.57 -3.52
N GLN A 103 -16.09 18.48 -3.27
CA GLN A 103 -14.62 18.46 -3.18
C GLN A 103 -13.92 17.82 -4.40
N LEU A 104 -14.65 17.53 -5.48
CA LEU A 104 -14.04 16.91 -6.67
C LEU A 104 -13.24 17.96 -7.45
N VAL A 105 -11.92 17.80 -7.51
CA VAL A 105 -11.06 18.63 -8.37
C VAL A 105 -11.07 18.02 -9.77
N VAL A 106 -11.61 18.77 -10.74
CA VAL A 106 -11.54 18.42 -12.16
C VAL A 106 -10.16 18.78 -12.68
N ILE A 107 -9.49 17.82 -13.30
CA ILE A 107 -8.22 18.03 -13.99
C ILE A 107 -8.51 18.00 -15.49
N ASP A 108 -8.23 19.12 -16.17
CA ASP A 108 -8.23 19.30 -17.62
C ASP A 108 -6.87 18.91 -18.22
#